data_AF-A0A3A0A888-F1
#
_entry.id   AF-A0A3A0A888-F1
#
_cell.length_a   1.000
_cell.length_b   1.000
_cell.length_c   1.000
_cell.angle_alpha   90.00
_cell.angle_beta   90.00
_cell.angle_gamma   90.00
#
_symmetry.space_group_name_H-M   'P 1'
#
loop_
_entity.id
_entity.type
_entity.pdbx_description
1 polymer ?
#
loop_
_entity_poly.entity_id
_entity_poly.type
_entity_poly.pdbx_seq_one_letter_code
_entity_poly.pdbx_strand_id
1 'polypeptide(L)'
;MQLHDHYGHFVFGTRNPRRDDLVTTTAEELWLTYTSVEGHTVALSGTQEWEPISQVMHWTSYRRWWQNGQQQCKVTRIATRFTFPQELLALLHYNGFTALEQYGDWDRTPFTAAGPASFQSAAGVDNLAASKGRRT
;
A
#
# COMPACT_ATOMS: atom_id res chain seq x y z
N MET A 1 10.85 4.23 40.86
CA MET A 1 9.84 4.47 39.81
C MET A 1 10.54 5.23 38.70
N GLN A 2 10.96 4.56 37.62
CA GLN A 2 11.74 5.16 36.55
C GLN A 2 10.90 5.04 35.27
N LEU A 3 10.49 6.20 34.76
CA LEU A 3 9.55 6.37 33.64
C LEU A 3 10.07 5.64 32.39
N HIS A 4 9.29 4.72 31.85
CA HIS A 4 9.50 4.20 30.51
C HIS A 4 9.23 5.32 29.49
N ASP A 5 10.22 5.59 28.63
CA ASP A 5 10.11 6.42 27.43
C ASP A 5 9.14 5.75 26.43
N HIS A 6 7.84 6.02 26.55
CA HIS A 6 6.81 5.53 25.62
C HIS A 6 6.70 6.44 24.40
N TYR A 7 7.74 6.52 23.56
CA TYR A 7 7.63 7.21 22.28
C TYR A 7 6.99 6.27 21.24
N GLY A 8 5.82 6.65 20.73
CA GLY A 8 5.11 5.88 19.72
C GLY A 8 5.77 5.95 18.35
N HIS A 9 5.88 4.81 17.67
CA HIS A 9 6.25 4.72 16.27
C HIS A 9 4.99 4.64 15.40
N PHE A 10 4.94 5.44 14.33
CA PHE A 10 3.97 5.27 13.26
C PHE A 10 4.60 4.43 12.16
N VAL A 11 4.08 3.21 11.98
CA VAL A 11 4.62 2.22 11.06
C VAL A 11 3.55 1.80 10.09
N PHE A 12 3.83 1.89 8.78
CA PHE A 12 2.86 1.55 7.75
C PHE A 12 3.54 1.03 6.47
N GLY A 13 2.80 0.21 5.72
CA GLY A 13 3.16 -0.21 4.37
C GLY A 13 2.32 0.53 3.35
N THR A 14 2.95 0.96 2.25
CA THR A 14 2.27 1.54 1.09
C THR A 14 2.77 0.90 -0.20
N ARG A 15 1.95 0.97 -1.26
CA ARG A 15 2.40 0.63 -2.61
C ARG A 15 3.40 1.68 -3.09
N ASN A 16 4.46 1.25 -3.76
CA ASN A 16 5.33 2.17 -4.47
C ASN A 16 4.75 2.39 -5.88
N PRO A 17 4.25 3.58 -6.24
CA PRO A 17 3.63 3.80 -7.53
C PRO A 17 4.68 3.70 -8.65
N ARG A 18 4.58 2.68 -9.50
CA ARG A 18 5.44 2.51 -10.68
C ARG A 18 4.65 2.84 -11.94
N ARG A 19 5.33 3.42 -12.94
CA ARG A 19 4.70 3.82 -14.20
C ARG A 19 3.93 2.68 -14.86
N ASP A 20 4.52 1.48 -14.86
CA ASP A 20 3.93 0.30 -15.49
C ASP A 20 2.69 -0.24 -14.75
N ASP A 21 2.55 0.12 -13.47
CA ASP A 21 1.38 -0.26 -12.65
C ASP A 21 0.25 0.80 -12.73
N LEU A 22 0.56 2.03 -13.15
CA LEU A 22 -0.36 3.17 -13.24
C LEU A 22 -0.91 3.34 -14.67
N VAL A 23 -1.54 2.29 -15.18
CA VAL A 23 -2.09 2.25 -16.54
C VAL A 23 -3.60 2.08 -16.53
N THR A 24 -4.26 2.60 -17.56
CA THR A 24 -5.69 2.37 -17.79
C THR A 24 -5.87 1.19 -18.74
N THR A 25 -6.60 0.19 -18.28
CA THR A 25 -7.03 -0.97 -19.06
C THR A 25 -8.55 -1.06 -18.99
N THR A 26 -9.23 -0.62 -20.05
CA THR A 26 -10.69 -0.64 -20.15
C THR A 26 -11.26 -1.99 -20.59
N ALA A 27 -10.43 -2.81 -21.25
CA ALA A 27 -10.79 -4.19 -21.58
C ALA A 27 -10.65 -5.08 -20.33
N GLU A 28 -11.57 -6.02 -20.16
CA GLU A 28 -11.48 -6.97 -19.05
C GLU A 28 -10.32 -7.95 -19.28
N GLU A 29 -9.37 -8.00 -18.35
CA GLU A 29 -8.22 -8.90 -18.40
C GLU A 29 -8.28 -9.95 -17.27
N LEU A 30 -7.88 -11.18 -17.56
CA LEU A 30 -7.69 -12.21 -16.54
C LEU A 30 -6.40 -11.90 -15.76
N TRP A 31 -6.53 -11.62 -14.47
CA TRP A 31 -5.37 -11.32 -13.63
C TRP A 31 -4.80 -12.58 -12.99
N LEU A 32 -5.65 -13.44 -12.42
CA LEU A 32 -5.21 -14.71 -11.83
C LEU A 32 -6.38 -15.68 -11.64
N THR A 33 -6.03 -16.95 -11.41
CA THR A 33 -6.96 -17.98 -10.95
C THR A 33 -6.51 -18.48 -9.57
N TYR A 34 -7.45 -18.69 -8.66
CA TYR A 34 -7.15 -19.20 -7.32
C TYR A 34 -8.25 -20.11 -6.80
N THR A 35 -7.91 -20.95 -5.81
CA THR A 35 -8.89 -21.75 -5.08
C THR A 35 -9.41 -20.94 -3.89
N SER A 36 -10.72 -20.72 -3.84
CA SER A 36 -11.41 -20.08 -2.70
C SER A 36 -11.37 -20.95 -1.44
N VAL A 37 -11.73 -20.36 -0.30
CA VAL A 37 -11.78 -21.09 0.99
C VAL A 37 -12.87 -22.18 0.98
N GLU A 38 -13.89 -22.02 0.14
CA GLU A 38 -14.95 -22.99 -0.11
C GLU A 38 -14.55 -24.08 -1.13
N GLY A 39 -13.30 -24.06 -1.62
CA GLY A 39 -12.77 -25.06 -2.56
C GLY A 39 -13.13 -24.81 -4.04
N HIS A 40 -13.80 -23.70 -4.37
CA HIS A 40 -14.10 -23.36 -5.75
C HIS A 40 -12.90 -22.77 -6.48
N THR A 41 -12.68 -23.16 -7.73
CA THR A 41 -11.77 -22.47 -8.65
C THR A 41 -12.40 -21.15 -9.10
N VAL A 42 -11.76 -20.04 -8.74
CA VAL A 42 -12.19 -18.68 -9.05
C VAL A 42 -11.27 -18.07 -10.10
N ALA A 43 -11.85 -17.64 -11.23
CA ALA A 43 -11.18 -16.75 -12.18
C ALA A 43 -11.41 -15.30 -11.74
N LEU A 44 -10.32 -14.59 -11.44
CA LEU A 44 -10.31 -13.17 -11.13
C LEU A 44 -9.85 -12.38 -12.34
N SER A 45 -10.74 -11.58 -12.90
CA SER A 45 -10.48 -10.66 -13.99
C SER A 45 -10.95 -9.26 -13.64
N GLY A 46 -10.58 -8.27 -14.44
CA GLY A 46 -11.02 -6.91 -14.17
C GLY A 46 -10.55 -5.87 -15.17
N THR A 47 -10.98 -4.65 -14.89
CA THR A 47 -10.53 -3.43 -15.56
C THR A 47 -9.87 -2.53 -14.54
N GLN A 48 -9.02 -1.61 -15.01
CA GLN A 48 -8.44 -0.59 -14.17
C GLN A 48 -8.37 0.75 -14.88
N GLU A 49 -8.55 1.84 -14.14
CA GLU A 49 -8.54 3.19 -14.66
C GLU A 49 -7.72 4.09 -13.74
N TRP A 50 -6.70 4.71 -14.32
CA TRP A 50 -5.81 5.63 -13.63
C TRP A 50 -6.24 7.08 -13.85
N GLU A 51 -6.55 7.80 -12.76
CA GLU A 51 -6.80 9.23 -12.75
C GLU A 51 -5.54 9.99 -12.26
N PRO A 52 -4.71 10.53 -13.17
CA PRO A 52 -3.38 11.05 -12.80
C PRO A 52 -3.43 12.31 -11.93
N ILE A 53 -4.47 13.15 -12.06
CA ILE A 53 -4.58 14.42 -11.32
C ILE A 53 -4.86 14.16 -9.84
N SER A 54 -5.84 13.31 -9.54
CA SER A 54 -6.20 12.93 -8.17
C SER A 54 -5.26 11.86 -7.60
N GLN A 55 -4.46 11.23 -8.46
CA GLN A 55 -3.63 10.07 -8.19
C GLN A 55 -4.44 8.86 -7.70
N VAL A 56 -5.65 8.68 -8.23
CA VAL A 56 -6.56 7.60 -7.84
C VAL A 56 -6.58 6.52 -8.92
N MET A 57 -6.38 5.27 -8.50
CA MET A 57 -6.61 4.09 -9.32
C MET A 57 -7.96 3.48 -8.96
N HIS A 58 -8.77 3.23 -9.97
CA HIS A 58 -10.03 2.53 -9.85
C HIS A 58 -9.90 1.12 -10.42
N TRP A 59 -10.26 0.10 -9.65
CA TRP A 59 -10.39 -1.27 -10.14
C TRP A 59 -11.85 -1.70 -10.12
N THR A 60 -12.27 -2.35 -11.20
CA THR A 60 -13.47 -3.19 -11.20
C THR A 60 -13.03 -4.63 -11.36
N SER A 61 -13.28 -5.47 -10.36
CA SER A 61 -12.91 -6.88 -10.38
C SER A 61 -14.13 -7.78 -10.49
N TYR A 62 -14.04 -8.79 -11.34
CA TYR A 62 -15.02 -9.85 -11.54
C TYR A 62 -14.42 -11.16 -11.03
N ARG A 63 -15.06 -11.77 -10.03
CA ARG A 63 -14.73 -13.11 -9.55
C ARG A 63 -15.78 -14.06 -10.05
N ARG A 64 -15.39 -14.98 -10.94
CA ARG A 64 -16.31 -15.97 -11.51
C ARG A 64 -15.90 -17.38 -11.10
N TRP A 65 -16.87 -18.19 -10.68
CA TRP A 65 -16.66 -19.58 -10.30
C TRP A 65 -17.90 -20.42 -10.64
N TRP A 66 -17.77 -21.73 -10.60
CA TRP A 66 -18.89 -22.66 -10.81
C TRP A 66 -19.34 -23.26 -9.49
N GLN A 67 -20.66 -23.35 -9.29
CA GLN A 67 -21.27 -23.99 -8.14
C GLN A 67 -22.54 -24.70 -8.60
N ASN A 68 -22.67 -26.00 -8.33
CA ASN A 68 -23.83 -26.83 -8.69
C ASN A 68 -24.23 -26.71 -10.18
N GLY A 69 -23.25 -26.66 -11.07
CA GLY A 69 -23.48 -26.53 -12.52
C GLY A 69 -23.92 -25.13 -12.99
N GLN A 70 -23.93 -24.13 -12.11
CA GLN A 70 -24.23 -22.74 -12.45
C GLN A 70 -23.00 -21.84 -12.25
N GLN A 71 -22.78 -20.90 -13.18
CA GLN A 71 -21.73 -19.92 -13.05
C GLN A 71 -22.19 -18.80 -12.09
N GLN A 72 -21.38 -18.56 -11.07
CA GLN A 72 -21.52 -17.47 -10.13
C GLN A 72 -20.59 -16.32 -10.49
N CYS A 73 -20.98 -15.09 -10.17
CA CYS A 73 -20.16 -13.90 -10.39
C CYS A 73 -20.29 -12.92 -9.22
N LYS A 74 -19.16 -12.46 -8.70
CA LYS A 74 -19.09 -11.36 -7.73
C LYS A 74 -18.30 -10.21 -8.32
N VAL A 75 -18.91 -9.02 -8.33
CA VAL A 75 -18.27 -7.79 -8.79
C VAL A 75 -17.87 -6.93 -7.59
N THR A 76 -16.64 -6.45 -7.57
CA THR A 76 -16.15 -5.49 -6.56
C THR A 76 -15.55 -4.28 -7.23
N ARG A 77 -15.72 -3.11 -6.62
CA ARG A 77 -15.11 -1.86 -7.07
C ARG A 77 -14.31 -1.26 -5.93
N ILE A 78 -13.06 -0.89 -6.19
CA ILE A 78 -12.15 -0.28 -5.22
C ILE A 78 -11.51 0.93 -5.87
N ALA A 79 -11.32 1.99 -5.09
CA ALA A 79 -10.51 3.14 -5.45
C ALA A 79 -9.37 3.29 -4.43
N THR A 80 -8.14 3.44 -4.90
CA THR A 80 -6.96 3.67 -4.04
C THR A 80 -6.21 4.88 -4.55
N ARG A 81 -5.95 5.83 -3.66
CA ARG A 81 -5.05 6.94 -3.94
C ARG A 81 -3.60 6.49 -3.73
N PHE A 82 -2.80 6.61 -4.77
CA PHE A 82 -1.36 6.42 -4.68
C PHE A 82 -0.69 7.72 -4.20
N THR A 83 0.48 7.59 -3.60
CA THR A 83 1.29 8.73 -3.15
C THR A 83 2.74 8.39 -3.43
N PHE A 84 3.44 9.27 -4.15
CA PHE A 84 4.84 9.02 -4.50
C PHE A 84 5.73 9.10 -3.25
N PRO A 85 6.86 8.39 -3.20
CA PRO A 85 7.72 8.37 -2.01
C PRO A 85 8.11 9.76 -1.49
N GLN A 86 8.41 10.72 -2.37
CA GLN A 86 8.77 12.08 -1.95
C GLN A 86 7.57 12.87 -1.44
N GLU A 87 6.39 12.69 -2.03
CA GLU A 87 5.15 13.30 -1.53
C GLU A 87 4.80 12.76 -0.14
N LEU A 88 5.00 11.45 0.07
CA LEU A 88 4.75 10.81 1.36
C LEU A 88 5.71 11.34 2.45
N LEU A 89 7.00 11.49 2.14
CA LEU A 89 7.96 12.09 3.07
C LEU A 89 7.59 13.54 3.41
N ALA A 90 7.15 14.32 2.41
CA ALA A 90 6.67 15.68 2.64
C ALA A 90 5.40 15.70 3.52
N LEU A 91 4.44 14.82 3.26
CA LEU A 91 3.22 14.69 4.06
C LEU A 91 3.54 14.32 5.51
N LEU A 92 4.44 13.37 5.75
CA LEU A 92 4.89 13.03 7.10
C LEU A 92 5.50 14.26 7.79
N HIS A 93 6.43 14.95 7.13
CA HIS A 93 7.09 16.14 7.67
C HIS A 93 6.08 17.24 8.06
N TYR A 94 5.17 17.60 7.16
CA TYR A 94 4.17 18.64 7.42
C TYR A 94 3.12 18.26 8.46
N ASN A 95 2.99 16.97 8.79
CA ASN A 95 2.11 16.47 9.85
C ASN A 95 2.88 16.12 11.14
N GLY A 96 4.10 16.64 11.31
CA GLY A 96 4.86 16.50 12.55
C GLY A 96 5.52 15.13 12.73
N PHE A 97 5.73 14.38 11.65
CA PHE A 97 6.49 13.13 11.66
C PHE A 97 7.85 13.31 11.00
N THR A 98 8.86 12.66 11.56
CA THR A 98 10.15 12.46 10.91
C THR A 98 10.22 11.01 10.44
N ALA A 99 10.44 10.80 9.15
CA ALA A 99 10.74 9.47 8.62
C ALA A 99 12.09 9.00 9.18
N LEU A 100 12.11 7.82 9.81
CA LEU A 100 13.28 7.23 10.42
C LEU A 100 13.91 6.18 9.49
N GLU A 101 13.08 5.29 8.96
CA GLU A 101 13.52 4.14 8.16
C GLU A 101 12.55 3.92 7.00
N GLN A 102 13.10 3.49 5.85
CA GLN A 102 12.33 3.08 4.68
C GLN A 102 12.90 1.78 4.12
N TYR A 103 12.03 0.80 3.90
CA TYR A 103 12.38 -0.53 3.38
C TYR A 103 11.47 -0.91 2.19
N GLY A 104 11.86 -1.91 1.41
CA GLY A 104 11.08 -2.46 0.29
C GLY A 104 9.92 -3.36 0.73
N ASP A 105 10.02 -3.96 1.92
CA ASP A 105 9.05 -4.89 2.49
C ASP A 105 9.18 -4.99 4.03
N TRP A 106 8.42 -5.91 4.62
CA TRP A 106 8.41 -6.18 6.06
C TRP A 106 9.67 -6.90 6.56
N ASP A 107 10.43 -7.54 5.67
CA ASP A 107 11.71 -8.20 5.97
C ASP A 107 12.88 -7.20 5.92
N ARG A 108 12.57 -5.90 5.78
CA ARG A 108 13.52 -4.79 5.77
C ARG A 108 14.49 -4.83 4.61
N THR A 109 14.07 -5.35 3.45
CA THR A 109 14.90 -5.29 2.25
C THR A 109 15.17 -3.83 1.85
N PRO A 110 16.29 -3.54 1.15
CA PRO A 110 16.58 -2.19 0.70
C PRO A 110 15.45 -1.62 -0.17
N PHE A 111 15.01 -0.40 0.14
CA PHE A 111 14.07 0.30 -0.73
C PHE A 111 14.74 0.63 -2.07
N THR A 112 14.08 0.29 -3.16
CA THR A 112 14.51 0.61 -4.52
C THR A 112 13.37 1.27 -5.29
N ALA A 113 13.70 2.15 -6.23
CA ALA A 113 12.68 2.77 -7.10
C ALA A 113 11.86 1.72 -7.87
N ALA A 114 12.47 0.57 -8.16
CA ALA A 114 11.85 -0.56 -8.82
C ALA A 114 11.26 -1.59 -7.84
N GLY A 115 11.05 -1.28 -6.55
CA GLY A 115 10.40 -2.15 -5.55
C GLY A 115 8.87 -2.02 -5.55
N PRO A 116 8.09 -3.05 -5.19
CA PRO A 116 6.62 -3.06 -5.37
C PRO A 116 5.88 -2.38 -4.22
N ALA A 117 6.54 -2.28 -3.08
CA ALA A 117 6.03 -1.64 -1.88
C ALA A 117 7.14 -0.82 -1.23
N SER A 118 6.73 0.07 -0.32
CA SER A 118 7.63 0.63 0.66
C SER A 118 7.01 0.52 2.04
N PHE A 119 7.81 0.07 2.99
CA PHE A 119 7.52 0.10 4.41
C PHE A 119 8.22 1.33 5.00
N GLN A 120 7.53 2.06 5.87
CA GLN A 120 8.09 3.25 6.52
C GLN A 120 7.83 3.25 8.02
N SER A 121 8.86 3.66 8.77
CA SER A 121 8.79 3.94 10.21
C SER A 121 9.01 5.43 10.41
N ALA A 122 8.11 6.08 11.15
CA ALA A 122 8.20 7.49 11.46
C ALA A 122 7.91 7.76 12.95
N ALA A 123 8.49 8.82 13.50
CA ALA A 123 8.26 9.26 14.88
C ALA A 123 7.87 10.74 14.92
N GLY A 124 7.08 11.14 15.92
CA GLY A 124 6.72 12.55 16.13
C GLY A 124 7.93 13.45 16.35
N VAL A 125 7.92 14.68 15.81
CA VAL A 125 9.04 15.63 15.93
C VAL A 125 9.36 16.00 17.38
N ASP A 126 8.37 16.06 18.27
CA ASP A 126 8.57 16.31 19.70
C ASP A 126 9.41 15.21 20.38
N ASN A 127 9.43 14.00 19.79
CA ASN A 127 10.18 12.85 20.32
C ASN A 127 11.68 12.91 19.95
N LEU A 128 12.07 13.67 18.93
CA LEU A 128 13.47 13.80 18.47
C LEU A 128 14.25 14.87 19.23
N ALA A 129 13.58 15.92 19.71
CA ALA A 129 14.22 16.97 20.50
C ALA A 129 14.70 16.46 21.87
N ALA A 130 13.96 15.52 22.49
CA ALA A 130 14.30 14.92 23.77
C ALA A 130 15.55 13.99 23.71
N SER A 131 15.80 13.34 22.56
CA SER A 131 16.94 12.41 22.41
C SER A 131 18.27 13.10 22.10
N LYS A 132 18.26 14.31 21.53
CA LYS A 132 19.48 15.07 21.20
C LYS A 132 20.05 15.91 22.36
N GLY A 133 19.33 16.03 23.48
CA GLY A 133 19.76 16.77 24.67
C GLY A 133 20.68 16.01 25.65
N ARG A 134 21.05 14.75 25.35
CA ARG A 134 21.81 13.89 26.27
C ARG A 134 23.16 13.48 25.71
N ARG A 135 24.04 14.47 25.49
CA ARG A 135 25.50 14.27 25.47
C ARG A 135 26.16 15.41 26.24
N THR A 136 26.41 15.17 27.52
CA THR A 136 27.42 15.82 28.34
C THR A 136 28.14 14.73 29.12
#